data_AF-A0A9D4Y0R4-F1
#
_entry.id   AF-A0A9D4Y0R4-F1
#
_cell.length_a   1.000
_cell.length_b   1.000
_cell.length_c   1.000
_cell.angle_alpha   90.00
_cell.angle_beta   90.00
_cell.angle_gamma   90.00
#
_symmetry.space_group_name_H-M   'P 1'
#
loop_
_entity.id
_entity.type
_entity.pdbx_description
1 polymer ?
#
loop_
_entity_poly.entity_id
_entity_poly.type
_entity_poly.pdbx_seq_one_letter_code
_entity_poly.pdbx_strand_id
1 'polypeptide(L)'
;MPNYNSRAIVIVTVTEGKGDFELVGQRNENQGKENDKEEEQEEETSKQVQLYRAKLSPGDVFVIPAGHPVAINASSDLNLIGFGINAENNERNFLAGEEDNVISQVERPVKELAFPGSSHEVDRLLKNQKQSYFANAQPLQRE
;
A
#
# COMPACT_ATOMS: atom_id res chain seq x y z
N MET A 1 -6.37 -1.60 6.56
CA MET A 1 -6.43 -2.24 5.22
C MET A 1 -5.42 -1.59 4.29
N PRO A 2 -5.00 -2.27 3.20
CA PRO A 2 -4.10 -1.68 2.22
C PRO A 2 -4.68 -0.40 1.59
N ASN A 3 -3.91 0.69 1.58
CA ASN A 3 -4.29 1.99 1.01
C ASN A 3 -3.06 2.76 0.54
N TYR A 4 -3.23 3.85 -0.20
CA TYR A 4 -2.16 4.79 -0.54
C TYR A 4 -2.67 6.24 -0.54
N ASN A 5 -1.76 7.20 -0.37
CA ASN A 5 -2.07 8.63 -0.50
C ASN A 5 -1.81 9.07 -1.95
N SER A 6 -2.74 9.80 -2.57
CA SER A 6 -2.61 10.20 -3.99
C SER A 6 -1.45 11.18 -4.23
N ARG A 7 -1.18 12.08 -3.26
CA ARG A 7 -0.21 13.18 -3.43
C ARG A 7 0.69 13.39 -2.22
N ALA A 8 0.19 13.09 -1.02
CA ALA A 8 0.90 13.40 0.21
C ALA A 8 1.99 12.38 0.50
N ILE A 9 3.16 12.88 0.91
CA ILE A 9 4.17 12.10 1.62
C ILE A 9 3.81 12.20 3.10
N VAL A 10 3.68 11.07 3.79
CA VAL A 10 3.32 11.05 5.21
C VAL A 10 4.49 10.56 6.04
N ILE A 11 4.98 11.41 6.94
CA ILE A 11 5.97 11.04 7.95
C ILE A 11 5.20 10.63 9.21
N VAL A 12 5.33 9.39 9.65
CA VAL A 12 4.57 8.83 10.76
C VAL A 12 5.49 8.52 11.92
N THR A 13 5.09 8.89 13.13
CA THR A 13 5.73 8.48 14.39
C THR A 13 4.79 7.59 15.20
N VAL A 14 5.35 6.58 15.85
CA VAL A 14 4.62 5.71 16.78
C VAL A 14 4.63 6.34 18.15
N THR A 15 3.46 6.67 18.70
CA THR A 15 3.36 7.26 20.05
C THR A 15 3.14 6.21 21.12
N GLU A 16 2.33 5.18 20.83
CA GLU A 16 1.98 4.12 21.76
C GLU A 16 1.75 2.81 21.02
N GLY A 17 1.95 1.67 21.70
CA GLY A 17 1.64 0.35 21.15
C GLY A 17 2.70 -0.26 20.25
N LYS A 18 2.34 -1.38 19.61
CA LYS A 18 3.20 -2.15 18.71
C LYS A 18 2.42 -2.65 17.49
N GLY A 19 3.13 -2.86 16.39
CA GLY A 19 2.54 -3.45 15.19
C GLY A 19 3.58 -3.85 14.15
N ASP A 20 3.08 -4.34 13.02
CA ASP A 20 3.86 -4.63 11.82
C ASP A 20 3.43 -3.67 10.70
N PHE A 21 4.40 -3.24 9.91
CA PHE A 21 4.23 -2.34 8.79
C PHE A 21 4.67 -3.03 7.50
N GLU A 22 3.86 -2.90 6.44
CA GLU A 22 4.18 -3.33 5.09
C GLU A 22 3.98 -2.16 4.10
N LEU A 23 4.97 -1.93 3.26
CA LEU A 23 4.94 -0.93 2.19
C LEU A 23 5.38 -1.55 0.88
N VAL A 24 4.64 -1.26 -0.19
CA VAL A 24 4.95 -1.71 -1.54
C VAL A 24 5.53 -0.56 -2.34
N GLY A 25 6.71 -0.78 -2.91
CA GLY A 25 7.35 0.13 -3.87
C GLY A 25 7.67 -0.57 -5.18
N GLN A 26 8.19 0.18 -6.14
CA GLN A 26 8.74 -0.33 -7.39
C GLN A 26 10.23 -0.04 -7.44
N ARG A 27 11.04 -1.04 -7.81
CA ARG A 27 12.47 -0.85 -8.05
C ARG A 27 12.77 -1.14 -9.51
N ASN A 28 13.55 -0.28 -10.15
CA ASN A 28 14.13 -0.55 -11.45
C ASN A 28 15.33 -1.48 -11.25
N GLU A 29 15.37 -2.62 -11.95
CA GLU A 29 16.49 -3.57 -11.86
C GLU A 29 17.86 -2.93 -12.16
N ASN A 30 17.88 -1.86 -12.99
CA ASN A 30 19.10 -1.18 -13.41
C ASN A 30 19.64 -0.13 -12.42
N GLN A 31 18.91 0.23 -11.35
CA GLN A 31 19.37 1.23 -10.36
C GLN A 31 20.33 0.65 -9.29
N GLY A 32 20.74 -0.61 -9.41
CA GLY A 32 21.78 -1.21 -8.57
C GLY A 32 23.22 -1.00 -9.06
N LYS A 33 23.42 -0.34 -10.21
CA LYS A 33 24.73 -0.08 -10.81
C LYS A 33 24.95 1.43 -10.96
N GLU A 34 25.17 2.14 -9.86
CA GLU A 34 25.91 3.41 -9.94
C GLU A 34 27.39 3.06 -10.20
N ASN A 35 27.71 2.91 -11.48
CA ASN A 35 28.89 3.49 -12.12
C ASN A 35 28.83 3.17 -13.62
N ASP A 36 28.97 4.24 -14.39
CA ASP A 36 29.21 4.27 -15.84
C ASP A 36 27.98 4.30 -16.77
N LYS A 37 27.71 5.53 -17.21
CA LYS A 37 27.37 6.00 -18.56
C LYS A 37 25.90 6.34 -18.85
N GLU A 38 25.75 7.63 -19.13
CA GLU A 38 24.82 8.24 -20.07
C GLU A 38 24.68 7.39 -21.34
N GLU A 39 23.61 6.61 -21.49
CA GLU A 39 23.09 6.23 -22.81
C GLU A 39 21.55 6.19 -22.77
N GLU A 40 20.94 6.99 -23.63
CA GLU A 40 19.54 6.94 -24.01
C GLU A 40 19.23 5.57 -24.61
N GLN A 41 18.63 4.65 -23.84
CA GLN A 41 18.01 3.44 -24.38
C GLN A 41 16.68 3.19 -23.68
N GLU A 42 15.61 3.23 -24.49
CA GLU A 42 14.28 2.69 -24.19
C GLU A 42 14.34 1.15 -24.11
N GLU A 43 15.17 0.60 -23.22
CA GLU A 43 15.03 -0.80 -22.83
C GLU A 43 13.87 -0.91 -21.84
N GLU A 44 12.96 -1.88 -22.08
CA GLU A 44 11.87 -2.22 -21.16
C GLU A 44 12.45 -2.52 -19.77
N THR A 45 12.57 -1.50 -18.92
CA THR A 45 12.98 -1.70 -17.53
C THR A 45 11.88 -2.51 -16.86
N SER A 46 12.15 -3.79 -16.57
CA SER A 46 11.28 -4.59 -15.73
C SER A 46 11.21 -3.95 -14.35
N LYS A 47 10.08 -3.32 -14.06
CA LYS A 47 9.80 -2.76 -12.73
C LYS A 47 9.42 -3.92 -11.82
N GLN A 48 10.30 -4.24 -10.86
CA GLN A 48 10.00 -5.26 -9.87
C GLN A 48 9.23 -4.66 -8.69
N VAL A 49 8.21 -5.38 -8.24
CA VAL A 49 7.49 -5.06 -7.01
C VAL A 49 8.41 -5.37 -5.83
N GLN A 50 8.67 -4.36 -5.00
CA GLN A 50 9.50 -4.48 -3.81
C GLN A 50 8.64 -4.34 -2.55
N LEU A 51 8.75 -5.31 -1.65
CA LEU A 51 8.09 -5.28 -0.35
C LEU A 51 9.06 -4.83 0.75
N TYR A 52 8.69 -3.79 1.47
CA TYR A 52 9.41 -3.29 2.66
C TYR A 52 8.60 -3.63 3.90
N ARG A 53 9.25 -4.20 4.91
CA ARG A 53 8.62 -4.62 6.17
C ARG A 53 9.38 -4.08 7.37
N ALA A 54 8.64 -3.67 8.39
CA ALA A 54 9.22 -3.24 9.66
C ALA A 54 8.30 -3.61 10.83
N LYS A 55 8.89 -3.77 12.01
CA LYS A 55 8.15 -3.79 13.28
C LYS A 55 8.11 -2.37 13.83
N LEU A 56 6.98 -1.99 14.41
CA LEU A 56 6.72 -0.68 14.97
C LEU A 56 6.71 -0.74 16.50
N SER A 57 7.41 0.19 17.14
CA SER A 57 7.46 0.42 18.59
C SER A 57 7.46 1.93 18.89
N PRO A 58 7.09 2.36 20.12
CA PRO A 58 7.04 3.78 20.45
C PRO A 58 8.38 4.48 20.22
N GLY A 59 8.34 5.64 19.57
CA GLY A 59 9.51 6.41 19.15
C GLY A 59 10.01 6.11 17.73
N ASP A 60 9.55 5.03 17.10
CA ASP A 60 9.89 4.74 15.71
C ASP A 60 9.27 5.77 14.75
N VAL A 61 10.00 6.10 13.69
CA VAL A 61 9.56 6.97 12.60
C VAL A 61 9.68 6.22 11.28
N PHE A 62 8.66 6.33 10.44
CA PHE A 62 8.68 5.79 9.09
C PHE A 62 8.01 6.76 8.10
N VAL A 63 8.34 6.59 6.81
CA VAL A 63 7.84 7.45 5.74
C VAL A 63 6.99 6.62 4.79
N ILE A 64 5.82 7.15 4.44
CA ILE A 64 4.93 6.61 3.41
C ILE A 64 5.00 7.59 2.23
N PRO A 65 5.74 7.27 1.16
CA PRO A 65 5.76 8.11 -0.02
C PRO A 65 4.40 8.14 -0.72
N ALA A 66 4.13 9.20 -1.48
CA ALA A 66 2.92 9.30 -2.28
C ALA A 66 2.83 8.14 -3.29
N GLY A 67 1.61 7.64 -3.52
CA GLY A 67 1.34 6.54 -4.45
C GLY A 67 1.79 5.15 -3.98
N HIS A 68 2.43 5.01 -2.82
CA HIS A 68 2.92 3.71 -2.33
C HIS A 68 1.88 3.02 -1.46
N PRO A 69 1.40 1.81 -1.83
CA PRO A 69 0.50 1.04 -1.00
C PRO A 69 1.11 0.67 0.34
N VAL A 70 0.36 0.89 1.42
CA VAL A 70 0.75 0.62 2.80
C VAL A 70 -0.35 -0.16 3.52
N ALA A 71 0.07 -1.09 4.38
CA ALA A 71 -0.79 -1.75 5.36
C ALA A 71 -0.08 -1.80 6.71
N ILE A 72 -0.86 -1.60 7.79
CA ILE A 72 -0.38 -1.66 9.16
C ILE A 72 -1.24 -2.66 9.91
N ASN A 73 -0.59 -3.57 10.63
CA ASN A 73 -1.22 -4.55 11.50
C ASN A 73 -0.87 -4.23 12.95
N ALA A 74 -1.86 -3.94 13.78
CA ALA A 74 -1.64 -3.62 15.19
C ALA A 74 -1.54 -4.92 16.02
N SER A 75 -0.44 -5.09 16.76
CA SER A 75 -0.26 -6.22 17.69
C SER A 75 -0.70 -5.90 19.13
N SER A 76 -0.88 -4.61 19.43
CA SER A 76 -1.54 -4.06 20.62
C SER A 76 -2.31 -2.80 20.19
N ASP A 77 -3.01 -2.14 21.11
CA ASP A 77 -3.55 -0.80 20.84
C ASP A 77 -2.41 0.12 20.37
N LEU A 78 -2.45 0.53 19.10
CA LEU A 78 -1.38 1.23 18.39
C LEU A 78 -1.84 2.63 18.03
N ASN A 79 -1.11 3.63 18.49
CA ASN A 79 -1.37 5.04 18.20
C ASN A 79 -0.24 5.64 17.36
N LEU A 80 -0.61 6.33 16.29
CA LEU A 80 0.29 6.87 15.27
C LEU A 80 -0.06 8.35 15.01
N ILE A 81 0.95 9.20 14.94
CA ILE A 81 0.80 10.59 14.48
C ILE A 81 1.47 10.73 13.11
N GLY A 82 0.71 11.19 12.11
CA GLY A 82 1.19 11.39 10.75
C GLY A 82 1.23 12.87 10.36
N PHE A 83 2.38 13.30 9.83
CA PHE A 83 2.57 14.62 9.24
C PHE A 83 2.52 14.50 7.71
N GLY A 84 1.45 15.03 7.10
CA GLY A 84 1.28 15.04 5.65
C GLY A 84 1.98 16.24 5.01
N ILE A 85 2.97 15.97 4.17
CA ILE A 85 3.63 16.94 3.29
C ILE A 85 2.94 16.89 1.93
N ASN A 86 2.71 18.04 1.30
CA ASN A 86 1.94 18.14 0.04
C ASN A 86 0.51 17.59 0.18
N ALA A 87 -0.17 18.00 1.27
CA ALA A 87 -1.47 17.47 1.65
C ALA A 87 -2.66 18.12 0.92
N GLU A 88 -2.46 19.23 0.22
CA GLU A 88 -3.53 19.90 -0.52
C GLU A 88 -4.10 18.97 -1.60
N ASN A 89 -5.42 18.78 -1.56
CA ASN A 89 -6.16 17.87 -2.44
C ASN A 89 -5.63 16.42 -2.43
N ASN A 90 -5.02 15.99 -1.32
CA ASN A 90 -4.64 14.60 -1.14
C ASN A 90 -5.86 13.74 -0.79
N GLU A 91 -5.97 12.61 -1.47
CA GLU A 91 -7.00 11.61 -1.23
C GLU A 91 -6.33 10.32 -0.76
N ARG A 92 -6.93 9.67 0.23
CA ARG A 92 -6.52 8.34 0.67
C ARG A 92 -7.35 7.32 -0.09
N ASN A 93 -6.67 6.51 -0.90
CA ASN A 93 -7.28 5.53 -1.80
C ASN A 93 -7.11 4.13 -1.21
N PHE A 94 -8.21 3.45 -0.90
CA PHE A 94 -8.15 2.09 -0.37
C PHE A 94 -8.12 1.06 -1.51
N LEU A 95 -7.51 -0.10 -1.27
CA LEU A 95 -7.39 -1.19 -2.23
C LEU A 95 -8.24 -2.42 -1.85
N ALA A 96 -8.91 -2.35 -0.71
CA ALA A 96 -9.79 -3.36 -0.17
C ALA A 96 -10.80 -2.70 0.78
N GLY A 97 -11.86 -3.42 1.11
CA GLY A 97 -12.98 -2.87 1.89
C GLY A 97 -14.17 -2.51 1.01
N GLU A 98 -15.27 -2.17 1.66
CA GLU A 98 -16.53 -1.80 1.00
C GLU A 98 -16.51 -0.35 0.52
N GLU A 99 -16.02 0.56 1.36
CA GLU A 99 -15.91 2.00 1.06
C GLU A 99 -14.50 2.36 0.55
N ASP A 100 -14.44 3.36 -0.34
CA ASP A 100 -13.23 3.96 -0.91
C ASP A 100 -12.23 2.99 -1.57
N ASN A 101 -12.64 1.74 -1.81
CA ASN A 101 -11.88 0.77 -2.57
C ASN A 101 -11.88 1.15 -4.05
N VAL A 102 -10.79 1.74 -4.53
CA VAL A 102 -10.69 2.23 -5.91
C VAL A 102 -10.76 1.10 -6.95
N ILE A 103 -10.37 -0.13 -6.58
CA ILE A 103 -10.47 -1.29 -7.49
C ILE A 103 -11.95 -1.62 -7.74
N SER A 104 -12.82 -1.42 -6.76
CA SER A 104 -14.26 -1.67 -6.91
C SER A 104 -14.91 -0.72 -7.94
N GLN A 105 -14.38 0.49 -8.09
CA GLN A 105 -14.87 1.53 -8.99
C GLN A 105 -14.45 1.32 -10.46
N VAL A 106 -13.46 0.46 -10.72
CA VAL A 106 -13.01 0.15 -12.08
C VAL A 106 -14.13 -0.54 -12.86
N GLU A 107 -14.37 -0.10 -14.09
CA GLU A 107 -15.39 -0.68 -14.97
C GLU A 107 -15.11 -2.16 -15.27
N ARG A 108 -16.18 -2.95 -15.44
CA ARG A 108 -16.07 -4.40 -15.66
C ARG A 108 -15.21 -4.80 -16.86
N PRO A 109 -15.30 -4.16 -18.04
CA PRO A 109 -14.43 -4.51 -19.17
C PRO A 109 -12.95 -4.30 -18.84
N VAL A 110 -12.61 -3.27 -18.07
CA VAL A 110 -11.23 -3.00 -17.65
C VAL A 110 -10.76 -4.05 -16.65
N LYS A 111 -11.61 -4.46 -15.70
CA LYS A 111 -11.29 -5.55 -14.75
C LYS A 111 -11.02 -6.87 -15.45
N GLU A 112 -11.79 -7.23 -16.47
CA GLU A 112 -11.60 -8.46 -17.27
C GLU A 112 -10.28 -8.49 -18.02
N LEU A 113 -9.76 -7.32 -18.42
CA LEU A 113 -8.47 -7.21 -19.09
C LEU A 113 -7.31 -7.16 -18.09
N ALA A 114 -7.52 -6.54 -16.92
CA ALA A 114 -6.45 -6.27 -15.95
C ALA A 114 -6.17 -7.43 -15.00
N PHE A 115 -7.17 -8.24 -14.66
CA PHE A 115 -7.06 -9.31 -13.67
C PHE A 115 -7.27 -10.70 -14.30
N PRO A 116 -6.63 -11.74 -13.75
CA PRO A 116 -6.98 -13.10 -14.09
C PRO A 116 -8.41 -13.42 -13.60
N GLY A 117 -9.27 -13.90 -14.49
CA GLY A 117 -10.67 -14.26 -14.20
C GLY A 117 -11.69 -13.27 -14.78
N SER A 118 -12.97 -13.58 -14.61
CA SER A 118 -14.05 -12.72 -15.10
C SER A 118 -14.30 -11.51 -14.17
N SER A 119 -14.87 -10.44 -14.70
CA SER A 119 -15.27 -9.26 -13.89
C SER A 119 -16.18 -9.65 -12.73
N HIS A 120 -17.06 -10.63 -12.92
CA HIS A 120 -17.97 -11.14 -11.89
C HIS A 120 -17.22 -11.84 -10.75
N GLU A 121 -16.16 -12.60 -11.05
CA GLU A 121 -15.32 -13.24 -10.04
C GLU A 121 -14.53 -12.21 -9.24
N VAL A 122 -13.96 -11.21 -9.92
CA VAL A 122 -13.26 -10.09 -9.28
C VAL A 122 -14.21 -9.29 -8.37
N ASP A 123 -15.38 -8.88 -8.88
CA ASP A 123 -16.40 -8.16 -8.10
C ASP A 123 -16.87 -8.97 -6.89
N ARG A 124 -17.04 -10.29 -7.05
CA ARG A 124 -17.41 -11.19 -5.95
C ARG A 124 -16.32 -11.22 -4.87
N LEU A 125 -15.05 -11.34 -5.28
CA LEU A 125 -13.92 -11.36 -4.35
C LEU A 125 -13.80 -10.05 -3.58
N LEU A 126 -13.89 -8.90 -4.27
CA LEU A 126 -13.80 -7.59 -3.63
C LEU A 126 -14.90 -7.37 -2.58
N LYS A 127 -16.10 -7.91 -2.84
CA LYS A 127 -17.27 -7.82 -1.92
C LYS A 127 -17.19 -8.76 -0.71
N ASN A 128 -16.18 -9.63 -0.60
CA ASN A 128 -16.07 -10.53 0.56
C ASN A 128 -15.69 -9.78 1.84
N GLN A 129 -14.92 -8.70 1.73
CA GLN A 129 -14.61 -7.83 2.86
C GLN A 129 -15.78 -6.87 3.10
N LYS A 130 -16.45 -7.00 4.26
CA LYS A 130 -17.62 -6.19 4.63
C LYS A 130 -17.30 -4.96 5.49
N GLN A 131 -16.09 -4.90 6.02
CA GLN A 131 -15.63 -3.74 6.77
C GLN A 131 -14.93 -2.75 5.82
N SER A 132 -14.77 -1.51 6.27
CA SER A 132 -14.04 -0.48 5.56
C SER A 132 -12.95 0.09 6.45
N TYR A 133 -11.84 0.52 5.83
CA TYR A 133 -10.69 1.19 6.46
C TYR A 133 -9.86 0.31 7.41
N PHE A 134 -10.50 -0.24 8.44
CA PHE A 134 -9.95 -1.13 9.45
C PHE A 134 -10.76 -2.42 9.47
N ALA A 135 -10.07 -3.55 9.57
CA ALA A 135 -10.68 -4.86 9.74
C ALA A 135 -9.91 -5.65 10.78
N ASN A 136 -10.57 -6.71 11.28
CA ASN A 136 -9.90 -7.68 12.12
C ASN A 136 -8.73 -8.31 11.34
N ALA A 137 -7.52 -8.19 11.89
CA ALA A 137 -6.32 -8.75 11.29
C ALA A 137 -6.28 -10.29 11.29
N GLN A 138 -7.24 -10.95 11.97
CA GLN A 138 -7.31 -12.40 12.17
C GLN A 138 -5.92 -12.96 12.46
N PRO A 139 -5.29 -12.59 13.59
CA PRO A 139 -3.96 -13.10 13.91
C PRO A 139 -4.04 -14.62 13.82
N LEU A 140 -3.20 -15.22 12.97
CA LEU A 140 -3.09 -16.67 12.91
C LEU A 140 -3.01 -17.15 14.35
N GLN A 141 -3.95 -18.02 14.76
CA GLN A 141 -3.73 -18.86 15.91
C GLN A 141 -2.42 -19.59 15.63
N ARG A 142 -1.32 -19.11 16.22
CA ARG A 142 -0.09 -19.87 16.28
C ARG A 142 -0.44 -21.06 17.16
N GLU A 143 -0.61 -22.22 16.55
CA GLU A 143 -0.64 -23.52 17.25
C GLU A 143 0.61 -23.69 18.12
#